data_AF-A0A627YMA3-F1
#
_entry.id   AF-A0A627YMA3-F1
#
_cell.length_a   1.000
_cell.length_b   1.000
_cell.length_c   1.000
_cell.angle_alpha   90.00
_cell.angle_beta   90.00
_cell.angle_gamma   90.00
#
_symmetry.space_group_name_H-M   'P 1'
#
loop_
_entity.id
_entity.type
_entity.pdbx_description
1 polymer ?
#
loop_
_entity_poly.entity_id
_entity_poly.type
_entity_poly.pdbx_seq_one_letter_code
_entity_poly.pdbx_strand_id
1 'polypeptide(L)'
;KSQKSTLTDSSATSTSVNQNDSDAILAQKMNVYVECYNDINPMILSSVKGYADWVDMDKGPTGKERYIRGMGDVTVDLDRCLAKITKVSSLKPELKPIDTLALNYINSSIDMKKIIREMNSYYTQENYKDDAFTKAKTLHTQFMQTLSIFKPASEAYEDAIRTMNDQRQMLQLKKIEAKEGKSFDYYSLSMMLISKKTNQLLQNDGFNVDDAMKQVQALNEHVAQLKAKQNDTKSGSFQREQFLEAADKYVLAVKTRVRRERDHIPLTDSDKENPAWAEGSFDKVIRGYNDLVTRFNLMN
;
A
#
# COMPACT_ATOMS: atom_id res chain seq x y z
N LYS A 1 -5.61 15.46 -68.27
CA LYS A 1 -6.79 14.98 -67.51
C LYS A 1 -6.39 13.71 -66.75
N SER A 2 -6.90 13.59 -65.53
CA SER A 2 -6.80 12.48 -64.57
C SER A 2 -5.56 12.37 -63.68
N GLN A 3 -5.74 12.95 -62.48
CA GLN A 3 -4.97 12.79 -61.25
C GLN A 3 -5.12 11.38 -60.67
N LYS A 4 -4.01 10.86 -60.13
CA LYS A 4 -3.94 9.66 -59.30
C LYS A 4 -4.29 10.06 -57.86
N SER A 5 -5.40 9.55 -57.33
CA SER A 5 -5.81 9.77 -55.93
C SER A 5 -4.99 8.87 -55.02
N THR A 6 -4.30 9.50 -54.06
CA THR A 6 -3.57 8.84 -52.98
C THR A 6 -4.55 8.61 -51.83
N LEU A 7 -4.81 7.34 -51.50
CA LEU A 7 -5.49 6.95 -50.26
C LEU A 7 -4.46 7.01 -49.12
N THR A 8 -4.61 7.99 -48.23
CA THR A 8 -3.90 8.07 -46.96
C THR A 8 -4.56 7.17 -45.92
N ASP A 9 -3.75 6.28 -45.35
CA ASP A 9 -3.99 5.40 -44.21
C ASP A 9 -4.42 6.21 -42.96
N SER A 10 -5.55 5.84 -42.35
CA SER A 10 -6.15 6.51 -41.17
C SER A 10 -6.18 5.57 -39.94
N SER A 11 -5.25 4.63 -39.85
CA SER A 11 -5.23 3.62 -38.76
C SER A 11 -4.41 4.01 -37.52
N ALA A 12 -3.58 5.06 -37.58
CA ALA A 12 -2.70 5.44 -36.46
C ALA A 12 -3.38 6.31 -35.38
N THR A 13 -4.50 6.96 -35.71
CA THR A 13 -5.13 7.96 -34.82
C THR A 13 -6.15 7.38 -33.85
N SER A 14 -6.77 6.23 -34.16
CA SER A 14 -7.81 5.61 -33.31
C SER A 14 -7.24 4.83 -32.12
N THR A 15 -6.02 4.31 -32.23
CA THR A 15 -5.39 3.49 -31.18
C THR A 15 -4.88 4.34 -30.02
N SER A 16 -4.31 5.52 -30.29
CA SER A 16 -3.75 6.41 -29.27
C SER A 16 -4.83 7.15 -28.46
N VAL A 17 -5.97 7.49 -29.08
CA VAL A 17 -7.12 8.11 -28.39
C VAL A 17 -7.76 7.13 -27.42
N ASN A 18 -8.01 5.88 -27.84
CA ASN A 18 -8.59 4.84 -26.98
C ASN A 18 -7.68 4.45 -25.80
N GLN A 19 -6.35 4.51 -25.97
CA GLN A 19 -5.40 4.20 -24.90
C GLN A 19 -5.35 5.30 -23.84
N ASN A 20 -5.40 6.58 -24.25
CA ASN A 20 -5.43 7.71 -23.32
C ASN A 20 -6.71 7.71 -22.46
N ASP A 21 -7.86 7.37 -23.05
CA ASP A 21 -9.12 7.24 -22.31
C ASP A 21 -9.10 6.07 -21.32
N SER A 22 -8.50 4.94 -21.71
CA SER A 22 -8.31 3.80 -20.80
C SER A 22 -7.40 4.13 -19.62
N ASP A 23 -6.32 4.89 -19.84
CA ASP A 23 -5.41 5.31 -18.77
C ASP A 23 -6.06 6.31 -17.82
N ALA A 24 -6.87 7.24 -18.35
CA ALA A 24 -7.63 8.18 -17.54
C ALA A 24 -8.67 7.46 -16.65
N ILE A 25 -9.36 6.45 -17.20
CA ILE A 25 -10.32 5.65 -16.45
C ILE A 25 -9.62 4.80 -15.37
N LEU A 26 -8.47 4.21 -15.69
CA LEU A 26 -7.64 3.51 -14.70
C LEU A 26 -7.24 4.45 -13.55
N ALA A 27 -6.74 5.64 -13.86
CA ALA A 27 -6.37 6.63 -12.84
C ALA A 27 -7.57 7.04 -11.98
N GLN A 28 -8.73 7.29 -12.61
CA GLN A 28 -9.96 7.64 -11.91
C GLN A 28 -10.41 6.54 -10.94
N LYS A 29 -10.45 5.27 -11.41
CA LYS A 29 -10.78 4.11 -10.56
C LYS A 29 -9.83 4.01 -9.37
N MET A 30 -8.52 4.02 -9.64
CA MET A 30 -7.50 3.85 -8.60
C MET A 30 -7.51 4.97 -7.56
N ASN A 31 -7.75 6.22 -7.98
CA ASN A 31 -7.83 7.34 -7.04
C ASN A 31 -8.99 7.15 -6.05
N VAL A 32 -10.17 6.76 -6.53
CA VAL A 32 -11.33 6.48 -5.67
C VAL A 32 -11.06 5.28 -4.75
N TYR A 33 -10.44 4.21 -5.30
CA TYR A 33 -10.16 3.01 -4.53
C TYR A 33 -9.20 3.27 -3.36
N VAL A 34 -8.11 4.00 -3.61
CA VAL A 34 -7.12 4.39 -2.60
C VAL A 34 -7.71 5.39 -1.60
N GLU A 35 -8.42 6.42 -2.07
CA GLU A 35 -9.05 7.43 -1.20
C GLU A 35 -9.98 6.77 -0.19
N CYS A 36 -10.92 5.95 -0.66
CA CYS A 36 -11.89 5.29 0.23
C CYS A 36 -11.25 4.25 1.15
N TYR A 37 -10.20 3.55 0.72
CA TYR A 37 -9.47 2.64 1.60
C TYR A 37 -8.80 3.41 2.76
N ASN A 38 -8.09 4.50 2.44
CA ASN A 38 -7.37 5.31 3.41
C ASN A 38 -8.30 6.04 4.39
N ASP A 39 -9.49 6.44 3.96
CA ASP A 39 -10.49 7.08 4.83
C ASP A 39 -11.13 6.09 5.80
N ILE A 40 -11.37 4.85 5.36
CA ILE A 40 -12.18 3.87 6.10
C ILE A 40 -11.33 2.95 6.98
N ASN A 41 -10.32 2.31 6.39
CA ASN A 41 -9.65 1.17 7.03
C ASN A 41 -8.93 1.56 8.34
N PRO A 42 -8.16 2.66 8.40
CA PRO A 42 -7.50 3.06 9.64
C PRO A 42 -8.47 3.30 10.81
N MET A 43 -9.66 3.84 10.52
CA MET A 43 -10.65 4.15 11.54
C MET A 43 -11.31 2.88 12.09
N ILE A 44 -11.68 1.94 11.22
CA ILE A 44 -12.22 0.64 11.65
C ILE A 44 -11.17 -0.11 12.47
N LEU A 45 -9.92 -0.22 11.97
CA LEU A 45 -8.86 -0.93 12.68
C LEU A 45 -8.50 -0.29 14.03
N SER A 46 -8.54 1.04 14.13
CA SER A 46 -8.37 1.76 15.41
C SER A 46 -9.45 1.39 16.41
N SER A 47 -10.72 1.33 15.96
CA SER A 47 -11.85 0.91 16.79
C SER A 47 -11.72 -0.54 17.27
N VAL A 48 -11.37 -1.46 16.37
CA VAL A 48 -11.10 -2.88 16.69
C VAL A 48 -9.97 -2.99 17.71
N LYS A 49 -8.86 -2.26 17.51
CA LYS A 49 -7.73 -2.24 18.45
C LYS A 49 -8.14 -1.74 19.83
N GLY A 50 -8.88 -0.64 19.90
CA GLY A 50 -9.34 -0.08 21.17
C GLY A 50 -10.21 -1.05 21.98
N TYR A 51 -10.98 -1.91 21.30
CA TYR A 51 -11.73 -2.99 21.95
C TYR A 51 -10.83 -4.15 22.40
N ALA A 52 -9.91 -4.59 21.55
CA ALA A 52 -8.95 -5.64 21.86
C ALA A 52 -7.99 -5.27 23.01
N ASP A 53 -7.78 -3.98 23.28
CA ASP A 53 -6.92 -3.50 24.38
C ASP A 53 -7.42 -3.88 25.79
N TRP A 54 -8.69 -4.27 25.93
CA TRP A 54 -9.27 -4.64 27.23
C TRP A 54 -10.17 -5.88 27.20
N VAL A 55 -10.42 -6.46 26.02
CA VAL A 55 -11.18 -7.70 25.84
C VAL A 55 -10.30 -8.77 25.18
N ASP A 56 -10.32 -9.98 25.74
CA ASP A 56 -9.80 -11.17 25.07
C ASP A 56 -10.70 -11.47 23.87
N MET A 57 -10.18 -11.31 22.65
CA MET A 57 -10.96 -11.39 21.42
C MET A 57 -11.51 -12.80 21.13
N ASP A 58 -10.92 -13.84 21.72
CA ASP A 58 -11.38 -15.22 21.55
C ASP A 58 -12.46 -15.58 22.58
N LYS A 59 -12.38 -15.01 23.79
CA LYS A 59 -13.30 -15.32 24.89
C LYS A 59 -14.45 -14.33 25.07
N GLY A 60 -14.25 -13.09 24.63
CA GLY A 60 -15.17 -11.98 24.85
C GLY A 60 -15.19 -11.45 26.30
N PRO A 61 -16.08 -10.49 26.58
CA PRO A 61 -16.17 -9.86 27.90
C PRO A 61 -16.78 -10.82 28.94
N THR A 62 -16.16 -10.87 30.11
CA THR A 62 -16.49 -11.77 31.21
C THR A 62 -17.45 -11.15 32.23
N GLY A 63 -17.48 -9.82 32.33
CA GLY A 63 -18.14 -9.06 33.39
C GLY A 63 -17.28 -8.87 34.64
N LYS A 64 -16.01 -9.27 34.60
CA LYS A 64 -15.02 -9.13 35.68
C LYS A 64 -13.88 -8.16 35.31
N GLU A 65 -14.03 -7.44 34.21
CA GLU A 65 -13.03 -6.50 33.72
C GLU A 65 -12.83 -5.36 34.71
N ARG A 66 -11.58 -5.08 35.06
CA ARG A 66 -11.23 -3.98 35.97
C ARG A 66 -11.43 -2.60 35.33
N TYR A 67 -11.25 -2.51 34.02
CA TYR A 67 -11.37 -1.27 33.26
C TYR A 67 -12.16 -1.54 31.97
N ILE A 68 -13.32 -0.87 31.84
CA ILE A 68 -14.15 -0.93 30.64
C ILE A 68 -13.87 0.34 29.83
N ARG A 69 -13.11 0.22 28.75
CA ARG A 69 -12.80 1.35 27.86
C ARG A 69 -13.83 1.53 26.74
N GLY A 70 -14.61 0.49 26.45
CA GLY A 70 -15.54 0.49 25.32
C GLY A 70 -14.82 0.40 23.97
N MET A 71 -15.39 1.02 22.96
CA MET A 71 -14.91 0.98 21.58
C MET A 71 -15.09 2.36 20.95
N GLY A 72 -14.14 2.80 20.12
CA GLY A 72 -14.26 4.07 19.39
C GLY A 72 -15.29 4.00 18.25
N ASP A 73 -16.03 5.08 18.00
CA ASP A 73 -16.95 5.14 16.86
C ASP A 73 -16.21 5.30 15.51
N VAL A 74 -16.89 4.95 14.42
CA VAL A 74 -16.43 5.12 13.03
C VAL A 74 -17.29 6.19 12.36
N THR A 75 -16.77 7.41 12.30
CA THR A 75 -17.52 8.60 11.84
C THR A 75 -17.42 8.86 10.34
N VAL A 76 -16.48 8.20 9.64
CA VAL A 76 -16.32 8.32 8.18
C VAL A 76 -17.64 8.03 7.45
N ASP A 77 -17.93 8.79 6.39
CA ASP A 77 -19.10 8.61 5.54
C ASP A 77 -18.89 7.46 4.53
N LEU A 78 -19.40 6.28 4.88
CA LEU A 78 -19.31 5.08 4.04
C LEU A 78 -20.26 5.13 2.84
N ASP A 79 -21.38 5.86 2.92
CA ASP A 79 -22.35 5.95 1.83
C ASP A 79 -21.75 6.73 0.65
N ARG A 80 -21.01 7.79 0.95
CA ARG A 80 -20.20 8.51 -0.04
C ARG A 80 -19.22 7.57 -0.75
N CYS A 81 -18.53 6.72 0.00
CA CYS A 81 -17.56 5.78 -0.58
C CYS A 81 -18.23 4.65 -1.36
N LEU A 82 -19.35 4.12 -0.89
CA LEU A 82 -20.16 3.15 -1.62
C LEU A 82 -20.61 3.70 -2.97
N ALA A 83 -21.14 4.93 -2.98
CA ALA A 83 -21.57 5.59 -4.22
C ALA A 83 -20.40 5.78 -5.20
N LYS A 84 -19.25 6.28 -4.71
CA LYS A 84 -18.04 6.46 -5.53
C LYS A 84 -17.51 5.13 -6.09
N ILE A 85 -17.36 4.11 -5.25
CA ILE A 85 -16.86 2.78 -5.64
C ILE A 85 -17.80 2.12 -6.64
N THR A 86 -19.11 2.15 -6.41
CA THR A 86 -20.12 1.62 -7.33
C THR A 86 -20.05 2.32 -8.69
N LYS A 87 -19.91 3.66 -8.69
CA LYS A 87 -19.76 4.42 -9.92
C LYS A 87 -18.52 4.01 -10.70
N VAL A 88 -17.35 4.02 -10.06
CA VAL A 88 -16.09 3.76 -10.78
C VAL A 88 -15.96 2.29 -11.20
N SER A 89 -16.42 1.32 -10.41
CA SER A 89 -16.38 -0.11 -10.77
C SER A 89 -17.24 -0.43 -12.01
N SER A 90 -18.26 0.38 -12.31
CA SER A 90 -19.07 0.23 -13.52
C SER A 90 -18.41 0.73 -14.81
N LEU A 91 -17.34 1.53 -14.72
CA LEU A 91 -16.64 2.09 -15.88
C LEU A 91 -15.90 1.00 -16.66
N LYS A 92 -15.75 1.20 -17.99
CA LYS A 92 -14.97 0.32 -18.86
C LYS A 92 -13.62 0.96 -19.21
N PRO A 93 -12.51 0.19 -19.29
CA PRO A 93 -12.44 -1.26 -19.11
C PRO A 93 -12.60 -1.68 -17.64
N GLU A 94 -13.11 -2.89 -17.45
CA GLU A 94 -13.20 -3.51 -16.12
C GLU A 94 -11.79 -3.85 -15.60
N LEU A 95 -11.53 -3.57 -14.33
CA LEU A 95 -10.28 -3.88 -13.65
C LEU A 95 -10.49 -5.08 -12.74
N LYS A 96 -10.25 -6.27 -13.26
CA LYS A 96 -10.32 -7.51 -12.48
C LYS A 96 -8.99 -7.76 -11.74
N PRO A 97 -9.02 -8.24 -10.48
CA PRO A 97 -10.20 -8.48 -9.64
C PRO A 97 -10.65 -7.26 -8.81
N ILE A 98 -9.94 -6.13 -8.88
CA ILE A 98 -10.10 -5.01 -7.93
C ILE A 98 -11.50 -4.39 -7.93
N ASP A 99 -12.19 -4.31 -9.07
CA ASP A 99 -13.55 -3.76 -9.15
C ASP A 99 -14.54 -4.56 -8.27
N THR A 100 -14.39 -5.90 -8.23
CA THR A 100 -15.20 -6.77 -7.37
C THR A 100 -14.76 -6.69 -5.91
N LEU A 101 -13.44 -6.68 -5.66
CA LEU A 101 -12.90 -6.63 -4.30
C LEU A 101 -13.25 -5.30 -3.60
N ALA A 102 -13.26 -4.20 -4.33
CA ALA A 102 -13.68 -2.89 -3.80
C ALA A 102 -15.12 -2.91 -3.30
N LEU A 103 -16.03 -3.55 -4.05
CA LEU A 103 -17.44 -3.70 -3.67
C LEU A 103 -17.60 -4.60 -2.43
N ASN A 104 -16.87 -5.71 -2.36
CA ASN A 104 -16.89 -6.60 -1.18
C ASN A 104 -16.33 -5.88 0.06
N TYR A 105 -15.26 -5.12 -0.09
CA TYR A 105 -14.66 -4.33 0.98
C TYR A 105 -15.61 -3.27 1.53
N ILE A 106 -16.25 -2.45 0.67
CA ILE A 106 -17.12 -1.38 1.16
C ILE A 106 -18.38 -1.94 1.84
N ASN A 107 -18.95 -3.03 1.33
CA ASN A 107 -20.11 -3.67 1.96
C ASN A 107 -19.77 -4.25 3.33
N SER A 108 -18.65 -4.99 3.46
CA SER A 108 -18.21 -5.49 4.76
C SER A 108 -17.80 -4.38 5.73
N SER A 109 -17.27 -3.25 5.22
CA SER A 109 -16.99 -2.06 6.03
C SER A 109 -18.27 -1.43 6.61
N ILE A 110 -19.37 -1.42 5.85
CA ILE A 110 -20.68 -0.93 6.31
C ILE A 110 -21.20 -1.81 7.44
N ASP A 111 -21.10 -3.13 7.30
CA ASP A 111 -21.49 -4.07 8.35
C ASP A 111 -20.65 -3.89 9.62
N MET A 112 -19.33 -3.69 9.47
CA MET A 112 -18.45 -3.37 10.60
C MET A 112 -18.84 -2.07 11.31
N LYS A 113 -19.08 -0.99 10.55
CA LYS A 113 -19.51 0.28 11.13
C LYS A 113 -20.81 0.14 11.92
N LYS A 114 -21.75 -0.68 11.44
CA LYS A 114 -23.02 -0.92 12.13
C LYS A 114 -22.81 -1.58 13.50
N ILE A 115 -22.04 -2.68 13.56
CA ILE A 115 -21.80 -3.38 14.84
C ILE A 115 -20.93 -2.53 15.78
N ILE A 116 -19.92 -1.82 15.26
CA ILE A 116 -19.09 -0.89 16.04
C ILE A 116 -19.95 0.18 16.71
N ARG A 117 -20.88 0.78 15.98
CA ARG A 117 -21.77 1.81 16.52
C ARG A 117 -22.67 1.26 17.64
N GLU A 118 -23.21 0.05 17.45
CA GLU A 118 -24.04 -0.58 18.49
C GLU A 118 -23.24 -0.85 19.77
N MET A 119 -22.02 -1.39 19.62
CA MET A 119 -21.11 -1.62 20.74
C MET A 119 -20.67 -0.33 21.42
N ASN A 120 -20.27 0.68 20.64
CA ASN A 120 -19.90 1.99 21.15
C ASN A 120 -21.05 2.60 21.98
N SER A 121 -22.29 2.57 21.46
CA SER A 121 -23.46 3.07 22.17
C SER A 121 -23.71 2.30 23.47
N TYR A 122 -23.60 0.97 23.44
CA TYR A 122 -23.82 0.11 24.60
C TYR A 122 -22.84 0.39 25.74
N TYR A 123 -21.55 0.50 25.42
CA TYR A 123 -20.52 0.80 26.43
C TYR A 123 -20.56 2.25 26.90
N THR A 124 -20.86 3.20 26.01
CA THR A 124 -20.95 4.64 26.34
C THR A 124 -22.12 4.93 27.29
N GLN A 125 -23.26 4.26 27.10
CA GLN A 125 -24.41 4.37 27.99
C GLN A 125 -24.25 3.56 29.28
N GLU A 126 -23.16 2.81 29.41
CA GLU A 126 -22.89 1.94 30.55
C GLU A 126 -23.92 0.82 30.78
N ASN A 127 -24.70 0.46 29.76
CA ASN A 127 -25.77 -0.56 29.84
C ASN A 127 -25.27 -1.94 30.32
N TYR A 128 -23.96 -2.19 30.25
CA TYR A 128 -23.32 -3.38 30.82
C TYR A 128 -23.44 -3.49 32.35
N LYS A 129 -23.66 -2.37 33.04
CA LYS A 129 -23.93 -2.34 34.48
C LYS A 129 -25.36 -2.79 34.79
N ASP A 130 -26.29 -2.56 33.87
CA ASP A 130 -27.71 -2.85 34.06
C ASP A 130 -28.05 -4.32 33.74
N ASP A 131 -27.36 -4.90 32.76
CA ASP A 131 -27.64 -6.25 32.26
C ASP A 131 -26.60 -7.31 32.64
N ALA A 132 -25.66 -6.93 33.52
CA ALA A 132 -24.54 -7.77 33.93
C ALA A 132 -23.76 -8.39 32.75
N PHE A 133 -23.49 -7.59 31.72
CA PHE A 133 -22.77 -7.96 30.49
C PHE A 133 -23.48 -8.98 29.59
N THR A 134 -24.78 -9.19 29.77
CA THR A 134 -25.54 -10.14 28.94
C THR A 134 -25.52 -9.72 27.47
N LYS A 135 -25.83 -8.45 27.17
CA LYS A 135 -25.77 -7.92 25.80
C LYS A 135 -24.33 -7.79 25.32
N ALA A 136 -23.37 -7.46 26.19
CA ALA A 136 -21.94 -7.40 25.82
C ALA A 136 -21.45 -8.71 25.17
N LYS A 137 -21.80 -9.86 25.75
CA LYS A 137 -21.40 -11.18 25.23
C LYS A 137 -22.06 -11.49 23.88
N THR A 138 -23.31 -11.08 23.72
CA THR A 138 -24.05 -11.21 22.45
C THR A 138 -23.42 -10.34 21.37
N LEU A 139 -23.15 -9.07 21.68
CA LEU A 139 -22.51 -8.12 20.78
C LEU A 139 -21.10 -8.57 20.39
N HIS A 140 -20.33 -9.12 21.33
CA HIS A 140 -19.01 -9.67 21.04
C HIS A 140 -19.08 -10.79 19.99
N THR A 141 -20.01 -11.73 20.15
CA THR A 141 -20.20 -12.83 19.19
C THR A 141 -20.53 -12.30 17.78
N GLN A 142 -21.45 -11.34 17.69
CA GLN A 142 -21.82 -10.70 16.43
C GLN A 142 -20.64 -9.93 15.82
N PHE A 143 -19.90 -9.20 16.65
CA PHE A 143 -18.72 -8.47 16.23
C PHE A 143 -17.63 -9.39 15.66
N MET A 144 -17.36 -10.52 16.30
CA MET A 144 -16.39 -11.49 15.81
C MET A 144 -16.81 -12.10 14.46
N GLN A 145 -18.12 -12.36 14.27
CA GLN A 145 -18.65 -12.79 12.98
C GLN A 145 -18.44 -11.73 11.90
N THR A 146 -18.78 -10.47 12.16
CA THR A 146 -18.58 -9.38 11.19
C THR A 146 -17.09 -9.15 10.90
N LEU A 147 -16.24 -9.20 11.93
CA LEU A 147 -14.79 -9.05 11.80
C LEU A 147 -14.18 -10.16 10.94
N SER A 148 -14.67 -11.40 11.06
CA SER A 148 -14.21 -12.54 10.26
C SER A 148 -14.49 -12.40 8.76
N ILE A 149 -15.48 -11.59 8.38
CA ILE A 149 -15.80 -11.27 6.99
C ILE A 149 -15.01 -10.05 6.51
N PHE A 150 -14.96 -9.01 7.33
CA PHE A 150 -14.28 -7.76 6.99
C PHE A 150 -12.77 -7.92 6.83
N LYS A 151 -12.11 -8.61 7.76
CA LYS A 151 -10.64 -8.75 7.76
C LYS A 151 -10.10 -9.31 6.43
N PRO A 152 -10.55 -10.47 5.93
CA PRO A 152 -10.07 -10.98 4.65
C PRO A 152 -10.48 -10.11 3.45
N ALA A 153 -11.64 -9.45 3.50
CA ALA A 153 -12.05 -8.53 2.43
C ALA A 153 -11.16 -7.28 2.36
N SER A 154 -10.79 -6.72 3.52
CA SER A 154 -9.84 -5.60 3.64
C SER A 154 -8.45 -5.98 3.15
N GLU A 155 -7.92 -7.13 3.59
CA GLU A 155 -6.60 -7.64 3.17
C GLU A 155 -6.54 -7.90 1.66
N ALA A 156 -7.55 -8.57 1.10
CA ALA A 156 -7.60 -8.83 -0.34
C ALA A 156 -7.70 -7.54 -1.18
N TYR A 157 -8.43 -6.54 -0.69
CA TYR A 157 -8.57 -5.27 -1.38
C TYR A 157 -7.29 -4.43 -1.31
N GLU A 158 -6.61 -4.39 -0.16
CA GLU A 158 -5.29 -3.77 -0.02
C GLU A 158 -4.27 -4.37 -0.99
N ASP A 159 -4.21 -5.70 -1.05
CA ASP A 159 -3.34 -6.44 -1.95
C ASP A 159 -3.63 -6.13 -3.42
N ALA A 160 -4.91 -5.99 -3.78
CA ALA A 160 -5.34 -5.59 -5.11
C ALA A 160 -4.93 -4.15 -5.44
N ILE A 161 -5.13 -3.20 -4.52
CA ILE A 161 -4.66 -1.80 -4.67
C ILE A 161 -3.14 -1.77 -4.91
N ARG A 162 -2.38 -2.51 -4.09
CA ARG A 162 -0.92 -2.61 -4.20
C ARG A 162 -0.50 -3.14 -5.57
N THR A 163 -1.12 -4.23 -6.01
CA THR A 163 -0.83 -4.88 -7.30
C THR A 163 -1.13 -3.96 -8.49
N MET A 164 -2.30 -3.32 -8.48
CA MET A 164 -2.70 -2.39 -9.53
C MET A 164 -1.78 -1.16 -9.61
N ASN A 165 -1.36 -0.64 -8.46
CA ASN A 165 -0.40 0.47 -8.43
C ASN A 165 0.95 0.06 -9.04
N ASP A 166 1.43 -1.16 -8.76
CA ASP A 166 2.67 -1.68 -9.33
C ASP A 166 2.57 -1.87 -10.85
N GLN A 167 1.43 -2.37 -11.34
CA GLN A 167 1.16 -2.47 -12.78
C GLN A 167 1.17 -1.12 -13.47
N ARG A 168 0.52 -0.10 -12.87
CA ARG A 168 0.53 1.26 -13.40
C ARG A 168 1.94 1.83 -13.49
N GLN A 169 2.74 1.68 -12.43
CA GLN A 169 4.13 2.15 -12.42
C GLN A 169 4.98 1.42 -13.47
N MET A 170 4.76 0.11 -13.69
CA MET A 170 5.43 -0.63 -14.77
C MET A 170 5.03 -0.14 -16.17
N LEU A 171 3.77 0.23 -16.39
CA LEU A 171 3.33 0.83 -17.65
C LEU A 171 3.93 2.22 -17.86
N GLN A 172 3.98 3.05 -16.81
CA GLN A 172 4.66 4.34 -16.85
C GLN A 172 6.14 4.18 -17.19
N LEU A 173 6.82 3.20 -16.60
CA LEU A 173 8.21 2.89 -16.90
C LEU A 173 8.42 2.56 -18.39
N LYS A 174 7.54 1.74 -18.99
CA LYS A 174 7.58 1.44 -20.44
C LYS A 174 7.35 2.68 -21.31
N LYS A 175 6.48 3.59 -20.88
CA LYS A 175 6.24 4.85 -21.60
C LYS A 175 7.47 5.77 -21.56
N ILE A 176 8.13 5.87 -20.41
CA ILE A 176 9.39 6.61 -20.28
C ILE A 176 10.45 5.98 -21.20
N GLU A 177 10.61 4.65 -21.17
CA GLU A 177 11.57 3.96 -22.03
C GLU A 177 11.30 4.20 -23.53
N ALA A 178 10.04 4.16 -23.96
CA ALA A 178 9.68 4.41 -25.35
C ALA A 178 9.95 5.87 -25.79
N LYS A 179 9.80 6.83 -24.88
CA LYS A 179 9.92 8.26 -25.16
C LYS A 179 11.36 8.77 -25.05
N GLU A 180 12.11 8.27 -24.06
CA GLU A 180 13.38 8.84 -23.62
C GLU A 180 14.51 7.80 -23.60
N GLY A 181 14.19 6.53 -23.87
CA GLY A 181 15.10 5.42 -23.65
C GLY A 181 15.31 5.15 -22.16
N LYS A 182 16.42 4.48 -21.83
CA LYS A 182 16.84 4.25 -20.44
C LYS A 182 17.50 5.50 -19.86
N SER A 183 16.68 6.55 -19.70
CA SER A 183 17.04 7.85 -19.15
C SER A 183 17.23 7.79 -17.62
N PHE A 184 17.66 8.89 -17.01
CA PHE A 184 17.70 9.00 -15.55
C PHE A 184 16.32 8.76 -14.92
N ASP A 185 15.25 9.29 -15.55
CA ASP A 185 13.89 9.17 -15.06
C ASP A 185 13.40 7.71 -15.14
N TYR A 186 13.77 6.99 -16.21
CA TYR A 186 13.53 5.54 -16.31
C TYR A 186 14.16 4.79 -15.14
N TYR A 187 15.47 4.97 -14.93
CA TYR A 187 16.16 4.25 -13.88
C TYR A 187 15.72 4.68 -12.48
N SER A 188 15.25 5.92 -12.30
CA SER A 188 14.75 6.41 -11.02
C SER A 188 13.44 5.72 -10.65
N LEU A 189 12.48 5.64 -11.59
CA LEU A 189 11.24 4.92 -11.36
C LEU A 189 11.46 3.41 -11.21
N SER A 190 12.36 2.83 -12.01
CA SER A 190 12.72 1.42 -11.90
C SER A 190 13.39 1.11 -10.54
N MET A 191 14.24 2.00 -10.02
CA MET A 191 14.81 1.88 -8.68
C MET A 191 13.72 1.80 -7.61
N MET A 192 12.66 2.61 -7.70
CA MET A 192 11.52 2.53 -6.76
C MET A 192 10.85 1.15 -6.80
N LEU A 193 10.63 0.61 -8.00
CA LEU A 193 9.97 -0.68 -8.20
C LEU A 193 10.79 -1.87 -7.68
N ILE A 194 12.09 -1.88 -7.97
CA ILE A 194 13.01 -2.95 -7.49
C ILE A 194 13.15 -2.86 -5.97
N SER A 195 13.24 -1.65 -5.42
CA SER A 195 13.33 -1.43 -3.96
C SER A 195 12.09 -1.93 -3.23
N LYS A 196 10.89 -1.69 -3.78
CA LYS A 196 9.64 -2.21 -3.20
C LYS A 196 9.63 -3.74 -3.10
N LYS A 197 10.02 -4.44 -4.17
CA LYS A 197 10.13 -5.90 -4.19
C LYS A 197 11.20 -6.41 -3.22
N THR A 198 12.31 -5.69 -3.11
CA THR A 198 13.38 -6.01 -2.17
C THR A 198 12.89 -5.90 -0.72
N ASN A 199 12.12 -4.85 -0.39
CA ASN A 199 11.55 -4.71 0.96
C ASN A 199 10.60 -5.87 1.29
N GLN A 200 9.78 -6.32 0.34
CA GLN A 200 8.89 -7.48 0.55
C GLN A 200 9.68 -8.78 0.84
N LEU A 201 10.78 -9.00 0.11
CA LEU A 201 11.65 -10.15 0.35
C LEU A 201 12.30 -10.15 1.74
N LEU A 202 12.63 -8.96 2.26
CA LEU A 202 13.41 -8.78 3.49
C LEU A 202 12.57 -8.51 4.75
N GLN A 203 11.23 -8.48 4.60
CA GLN A 203 10.31 -8.09 5.66
C GLN A 203 10.38 -8.97 6.89
N ASN A 204 10.55 -10.28 6.70
CA ASN A 204 10.63 -11.27 7.77
C ASN A 204 12.06 -11.81 7.87
N ASP A 205 12.45 -12.35 9.03
CA ASP A 205 13.66 -13.17 9.15
C ASP A 205 13.51 -14.49 8.38
N GLY A 206 14.61 -15.21 8.14
CA GLY A 206 14.60 -16.51 7.47
C GLY A 206 14.42 -16.46 5.95
N PHE A 207 14.63 -15.29 5.32
CA PHE A 207 14.61 -15.19 3.86
C PHE A 207 15.79 -15.95 3.23
N ASN A 208 15.64 -16.33 1.95
CA ASN A 208 16.73 -16.94 1.20
C ASN A 208 17.85 -15.91 0.95
N VAL A 209 18.99 -16.11 1.61
CA VAL A 209 20.15 -15.20 1.56
C VAL A 209 20.73 -15.09 0.15
N ASP A 210 20.77 -16.18 -0.62
CA ASP A 210 21.34 -16.17 -1.97
C ASP A 210 20.49 -15.33 -2.93
N ASP A 211 19.17 -15.48 -2.87
CA ASP A 211 18.25 -14.68 -3.66
C ASP A 211 18.27 -13.21 -3.22
N ALA A 212 18.35 -12.93 -1.92
CA ALA A 212 18.50 -11.59 -1.40
C ALA A 212 19.82 -10.94 -1.83
N MET A 213 20.93 -11.69 -1.88
CA MET A 213 22.21 -11.21 -2.38
C MET A 213 22.18 -10.90 -3.88
N LYS A 214 21.43 -11.67 -4.69
CA LYS A 214 21.18 -11.32 -6.10
C LYS A 214 20.42 -10.00 -6.21
N GLN A 215 19.43 -9.75 -5.34
CA GLN A 215 18.74 -8.44 -5.32
C GLN A 215 19.68 -7.30 -4.94
N VAL A 216 20.58 -7.50 -3.97
CA VAL A 216 21.62 -6.51 -3.63
C VAL A 216 22.50 -6.20 -4.84
N GLN A 217 22.92 -7.21 -5.60
CA GLN A 217 23.73 -7.02 -6.82
C GLN A 217 22.95 -6.23 -7.88
N ALA A 218 21.71 -6.63 -8.16
CA ALA A 218 20.84 -5.94 -9.11
C ALA A 218 20.63 -4.46 -8.73
N LEU A 219 20.42 -4.17 -7.45
CA LEU A 219 20.29 -2.79 -6.95
C LEU A 219 21.59 -1.98 -7.14
N ASN A 220 22.76 -2.56 -6.86
CA ASN A 220 24.05 -1.88 -7.08
C ASN A 220 24.28 -1.56 -8.57
N GLU A 221 23.99 -2.52 -9.45
CA GLU A 221 24.07 -2.31 -10.90
C GLU A 221 23.11 -1.21 -11.36
N HIS A 222 21.90 -1.17 -10.78
CA HIS A 222 20.92 -0.13 -11.08
C HIS A 222 21.37 1.27 -10.64
N VAL A 223 21.98 1.38 -9.45
CA VAL A 223 22.56 2.64 -8.98
C VAL A 223 23.74 3.07 -9.87
N ALA A 224 24.55 2.14 -10.35
CA ALA A 224 25.61 2.45 -11.31
C ALA A 224 25.03 2.99 -12.64
N GLN A 225 23.95 2.38 -13.15
CA GLN A 225 23.23 2.83 -14.34
C GLN A 225 22.61 4.23 -14.14
N LEU A 226 22.03 4.50 -12.97
CA LEU A 226 21.55 5.83 -12.57
C LEU A 226 22.66 6.88 -12.61
N LYS A 227 23.80 6.59 -11.99
CA LYS A 227 24.96 7.51 -11.92
C LYS A 227 25.51 7.82 -13.32
N ALA A 228 25.57 6.83 -14.20
CA ALA A 228 25.99 7.03 -15.58
C ALA A 228 25.08 7.97 -16.38
N LYS A 229 23.82 8.14 -15.93
CA LYS A 229 22.78 8.97 -16.55
C LYS A 229 22.57 10.32 -15.87
N GLN A 230 23.32 10.63 -14.81
CA GLN A 230 23.14 11.83 -13.98
C GLN A 230 23.26 13.13 -14.80
N ASN A 231 24.15 13.16 -15.79
CA ASN A 231 24.47 14.36 -16.58
C ASN A 231 23.67 14.48 -17.89
N ASP A 232 22.72 13.58 -18.17
CA ASP A 232 21.97 13.57 -19.43
C ASP A 232 21.12 14.86 -19.64
N THR A 233 20.82 15.62 -18.59
CA THR A 233 20.18 16.95 -18.68
C THR A 233 20.65 17.92 -17.59
N LYS A 234 20.74 19.23 -17.88
CA LYS A 234 21.21 20.27 -16.92
C LYS A 234 20.21 20.71 -15.84
N SER A 235 18.92 20.37 -15.97
CA SER A 235 17.89 20.74 -14.97
C SER A 235 17.85 19.73 -13.81
N GLY A 236 17.67 20.21 -12.57
CA GLY A 236 17.44 19.36 -11.38
C GLY A 236 18.66 18.60 -10.83
N SER A 237 19.89 19.03 -11.13
CA SER A 237 21.12 18.32 -10.75
C SER A 237 21.23 18.03 -9.24
N PHE A 238 20.85 19.00 -8.39
CA PHE A 238 20.90 18.85 -6.93
C PHE A 238 19.89 17.83 -6.39
N GLN A 239 18.65 17.82 -6.91
CA GLN A 239 17.64 16.84 -6.51
C GLN A 239 18.03 15.43 -6.96
N ARG A 240 18.61 15.30 -8.16
CA ARG A 240 19.15 14.04 -8.68
C ARG A 240 20.31 13.51 -7.86
N GLU A 241 21.22 14.38 -7.44
CA GLU A 241 22.33 14.02 -6.56
C GLU A 241 21.82 13.50 -5.20
N GLN A 242 20.86 14.18 -4.59
CA GLN A 242 20.23 13.71 -3.36
C GLN A 242 19.52 12.36 -3.53
N PHE A 243 18.85 12.15 -4.67
CA PHE A 243 18.24 10.85 -4.97
C PHE A 243 19.29 9.74 -5.10
N LEU A 244 20.41 10.02 -5.77
CA LEU A 244 21.53 9.07 -5.87
C LEU A 244 22.14 8.73 -4.50
N GLU A 245 22.32 9.73 -3.64
CA GLU A 245 22.81 9.53 -2.28
C GLU A 245 21.84 8.67 -1.45
N ALA A 246 20.53 8.95 -1.56
CA ALA A 246 19.49 8.14 -0.92
C ALA A 246 19.47 6.70 -1.45
N ALA A 247 19.69 6.52 -2.75
CA ALA A 247 19.79 5.21 -3.38
C ALA A 247 21.01 4.42 -2.85
N ASP A 248 22.19 5.03 -2.77
CA ASP A 248 23.38 4.40 -2.17
C ASP A 248 23.13 3.98 -0.71
N LYS A 249 22.54 4.87 0.10
CA LYS A 249 22.19 4.58 1.50
C LYS A 249 21.19 3.43 1.62
N TYR A 250 20.19 3.39 0.74
CA TYR A 250 19.21 2.31 0.70
C TYR A 250 19.88 0.97 0.35
N VAL A 251 20.70 0.92 -0.70
CA VAL A 251 21.42 -0.31 -1.08
C VAL A 251 22.33 -0.79 0.04
N LEU A 252 22.99 0.13 0.76
CA LEU A 252 23.77 -0.23 1.95
C LEU A 252 22.89 -0.83 3.06
N ALA A 253 21.73 -0.23 3.37
CA ALA A 253 20.82 -0.74 4.37
C ALA A 253 20.36 -2.18 4.02
N VAL A 254 19.92 -2.40 2.78
CA VAL A 254 19.55 -3.72 2.24
C VAL A 254 20.72 -4.70 2.41
N LYS A 255 21.93 -4.31 1.98
CA LYS A 255 23.13 -5.14 2.08
C LYS A 255 23.46 -5.53 3.52
N THR A 256 23.30 -4.61 4.47
CA THR A 256 23.54 -4.89 5.90
C THR A 256 22.50 -5.85 6.47
N ARG A 257 21.22 -5.75 6.05
CA ARG A 257 20.15 -6.67 6.46
C ARG A 257 20.43 -8.09 5.98
N VAL A 258 20.83 -8.24 4.72
CA VAL A 258 21.18 -9.53 4.13
C VAL A 258 22.40 -10.15 4.82
N ARG A 259 23.43 -9.34 5.12
CA ARG A 259 24.61 -9.82 5.88
C ARG A 259 24.23 -10.27 7.29
N ARG A 260 23.38 -9.52 7.98
CA ARG A 260 22.95 -9.85 9.34
C ARG A 260 22.25 -11.21 9.40
N GLU A 261 21.38 -11.49 8.43
CA GLU A 261 20.71 -12.78 8.29
C GLU A 261 21.70 -13.91 7.94
N ARG A 262 22.57 -13.68 6.95
CA ARG A 262 23.62 -14.63 6.54
C ARG A 262 24.55 -15.01 7.68
N ASP A 263 24.95 -14.03 8.48
CA ASP A 263 25.92 -14.19 9.56
C ASP A 263 25.24 -14.59 10.89
N HIS A 264 23.91 -14.77 10.88
CA HIS A 264 23.10 -15.15 12.03
C HIS A 264 23.30 -14.24 13.26
N ILE A 265 23.42 -12.93 13.05
CA ILE A 265 23.66 -11.95 14.12
C ILE A 265 22.31 -11.43 14.64
N PRO A 266 21.88 -11.78 15.87
CA PRO A 266 20.59 -11.34 16.41
C PRO A 266 20.58 -9.84 16.74
N LEU A 267 19.40 -9.21 16.75
CA LEU A 267 19.21 -7.85 17.25
C LEU A 267 19.52 -7.75 18.75
N THR A 268 20.37 -6.80 19.13
CA THR A 268 20.64 -6.47 20.54
C THR A 268 19.45 -5.75 21.17
N ASP A 269 19.41 -5.61 22.49
CA ASP A 269 18.32 -4.88 23.14
C ASP A 269 18.33 -3.38 22.76
N SER A 270 19.52 -2.79 22.62
CA SER A 270 19.66 -1.42 22.10
C SER A 270 19.17 -1.29 20.64
N ASP A 271 19.39 -2.30 19.80
CA ASP A 271 18.83 -2.32 18.44
C ASP A 271 17.30 -2.29 18.46
N LYS A 272 16.67 -3.04 19.38
CA LYS A 272 15.21 -3.12 19.51
C LYS A 272 14.60 -1.83 20.04
N GLU A 273 15.33 -1.06 20.84
CA GLU A 273 14.89 0.26 21.31
C GLU A 273 14.85 1.29 20.18
N ASN A 274 15.76 1.19 19.20
CA ASN A 274 15.81 2.13 18.08
C ASN A 274 16.03 1.44 16.73
N PRO A 275 15.05 0.63 16.27
CA PRO A 275 15.25 -0.31 15.18
C PRO A 275 15.50 0.40 13.85
N ALA A 276 14.97 1.61 13.64
CA ALA A 276 15.20 2.39 12.41
C ALA A 276 16.68 2.78 12.17
N TRP A 277 17.53 2.68 13.19
CA TRP A 277 18.97 3.00 13.11
C TRP A 277 19.88 1.79 13.29
N ALA A 278 19.34 0.70 13.87
CA ALA A 278 20.01 -0.58 14.04
C ALA A 278 20.53 -1.13 12.71
N GLU A 279 21.82 -1.46 12.64
CA GLU A 279 22.44 -1.97 11.41
C GLU A 279 21.84 -3.31 11.00
N GLY A 280 21.43 -3.45 9.74
CA GLY A 280 20.81 -4.68 9.26
C GLY A 280 19.46 -5.03 9.89
N SER A 281 18.77 -4.09 10.53
CA SER A 281 17.33 -4.24 10.84
C SER A 281 16.48 -3.99 9.60
N PHE A 282 15.26 -4.54 9.59
CA PHE A 282 14.29 -4.22 8.53
C PHE A 282 13.81 -2.77 8.61
N ASP A 283 13.61 -2.22 9.81
CA ASP A 283 13.22 -0.81 9.99
C ASP A 283 14.23 0.17 9.40
N LYS A 284 15.53 -0.14 9.42
CA LYS A 284 16.55 0.68 8.75
C LYS A 284 16.43 0.61 7.23
N VAL A 285 16.08 -0.55 6.68
CA VAL A 285 15.77 -0.71 5.24
C VAL A 285 14.55 0.15 4.88
N ILE A 286 13.48 0.08 5.67
CA ILE A 286 12.27 0.89 5.46
C ILE A 286 12.56 2.39 5.59
N ARG A 287 13.36 2.80 6.58
CA ARG A 287 13.82 4.20 6.72
C ARG A 287 14.58 4.66 5.47
N GLY A 288 15.50 3.86 4.95
CA GLY A 288 16.24 4.15 3.72
C GLY A 288 15.31 4.25 2.50
N TYR A 289 14.34 3.36 2.39
CA TYR A 289 13.35 3.40 1.31
C TYR A 289 12.45 4.64 1.39
N ASN A 290 12.04 5.07 2.58
CA ASN A 290 11.23 6.28 2.76
C ASN A 290 12.00 7.56 2.38
N ASP A 291 13.30 7.63 2.67
CA ASP A 291 14.14 8.73 2.17
C ASP A 291 14.22 8.69 0.63
N LEU A 292 14.40 7.50 0.04
CA LEU A 292 14.38 7.31 -1.42
C LEU A 292 13.07 7.79 -2.06
N VAL A 293 11.91 7.40 -1.51
CA VAL A 293 10.57 7.87 -1.93
C VAL A 293 10.49 9.40 -1.83
N THR A 294 10.96 9.97 -0.73
CA THR A 294 10.93 11.42 -0.50
C THR A 294 11.76 12.15 -1.55
N ARG A 295 12.98 11.70 -1.85
CA ARG A 295 13.82 12.31 -2.90
C ARG A 295 13.22 12.13 -4.29
N PHE A 296 12.63 10.97 -4.58
CA PHE A 296 11.94 10.73 -5.85
C PHE A 296 10.80 11.72 -6.09
N ASN A 297 9.99 11.98 -5.06
CA ASN A 297 8.88 12.93 -5.13
C ASN A 297 9.34 14.39 -5.22
N LEU A 298 10.57 14.72 -4.81
CA LEU A 298 11.13 16.07 -4.96
C LEU A 298 11.71 16.32 -6.36
N MET A 299 11.94 15.26 -7.14
CA MET A 299 12.42 15.37 -8.52
C MET A 299 11.29 15.54 -9.54
N ASN A 300 10.06 15.13 -9.20
CA ASN A 300 8.89 15.06 -10.10
C ASN A 300 7.78 16.02 -9.64
#